data_AF-A0A136L9Z0-F1
#
_entry.id   AF-A0A136L9Z0-F1
#
_cell.length_a   1.000
_cell.length_b   1.000
_cell.length_c   1.000
_cell.angle_alpha   90.00
_cell.angle_beta   90.00
_cell.angle_gamma   90.00
#
_symmetry.space_group_name_H-M   'P 1'
#
loop_
_entity.id
_entity.type
_entity.pdbx_description
1 polymer ?
#
loop_
_entity_poly.entity_id
_entity_poly.type
_entity_poly.pdbx_seq_one_letter_code
_entity_poly.pdbx_strand_id
1 'polypeptide(L)' 'MASINWVKYRVGEQTVEIYNLDQAHYFRLTSKGDESQVTFEVQGDKFHIMRSVDLEAYQAVMDYIRSVTGHTFE' A
#
# COMPACT_ATOMS: atom_id res chain seq x y z
N MET A 1 -16.17 11.80 -9.89
CA MET A 1 -15.05 11.26 -10.70
C MET A 1 -14.34 10.26 -9.81
N ALA A 2 -14.26 8.99 -10.21
CA ALA A 2 -13.48 8.02 -9.45
C ALA A 2 -12.02 8.47 -9.49
N SER A 3 -11.46 8.87 -8.35
CA SER A 3 -10.03 9.15 -8.24
C SER A 3 -9.33 7.83 -8.48
N ILE A 4 -8.58 7.71 -9.58
CA ILE A 4 -7.81 6.49 -9.85
C ILE A 4 -6.70 6.45 -8.80
N ASN A 5 -6.66 5.39 -8.00
CA ASN A 5 -5.83 5.34 -6.79
C ASN A 5 -4.41 4.85 -7.14
N TRP A 6 -3.64 5.75 -7.75
CA TRP A 6 -2.22 5.54 -8.03
C TRP A 6 -1.35 5.90 -6.83
N VAL A 7 -0.58 4.95 -6.32
CA VAL A 7 0.41 5.19 -5.25
C VAL A 7 1.81 5.11 -5.82
N LYS A 8 2.58 6.17 -5.59
CA LYS A 8 4.02 6.20 -5.87
C LYS A 8 4.75 5.69 -4.63
N TYR A 9 5.62 4.71 -4.80
CA TYR A 9 6.42 4.12 -3.73
C TYR A 9 7.90 4.18 -4.10
N ARG A 10 8.75 4.66 -3.19
CA ARG A 10 10.19 4.65 -3.39
C ARG A 10 10.81 3.36 -2.81
N VAL A 11 11.34 2.50 -3.67
CA VAL A 11 12.08 1.30 -3.29
C VAL A 11 13.58 1.63 -3.23
N GLY A 12 14.08 1.99 -2.05
CA GLY A 12 15.48 2.37 -1.88
C GLY A 12 15.85 3.71 -2.53
N GLU A 13 17.14 3.97 -2.74
CA GLU A 13 17.59 5.33 -3.13
C GLU A 13 17.32 5.70 -4.60
N GLN A 14 17.20 4.73 -5.50
CA GLN A 14 17.18 4.97 -6.94
C GLN A 14 15.94 4.44 -7.66
N THR A 15 15.09 3.64 -7.00
CA THR A 15 13.94 3.01 -7.65
C THR A 15 12.64 3.64 -7.16
N VAL A 16 11.77 3.96 -8.10
CA VAL A 16 10.41 4.43 -7.85
C VAL A 16 9.45 3.54 -8.61
N GLU A 17 8.44 3.06 -7.92
CA GLU A 17 7.38 2.23 -8.46
C GLU A 17 6.05 2.96 -8.32
N ILE A 18 5.11 2.67 -9.22
CA ILE A 18 3.78 3.29 -9.24
C ILE A 18 2.75 2.18 -9.39
N TYR A 19 1.84 2.09 -8.41
CA TYR A 19 0.86 1.01 -8.29
C TYR A 19 -0.55 1.53 -8.44
N ASN A 20 -1.39 0.84 -9.23
CA ASN A 20 -2.82 1.10 -9.28
C ASN A 20 -3.55 0.21 -8.27
N LEU A 21 -4.00 0.79 -7.16
CA LEU A 21 -4.69 0.06 -6.11
C LEU A 21 -6.10 -0.38 -6.49
N ASP A 22 -6.70 0.21 -7.53
CA ASP A 22 -8.01 -0.22 -8.04
C ASP A 22 -7.95 -1.63 -8.66
N GLN A 23 -6.75 -2.12 -8.99
CA GLN A 23 -6.51 -3.48 -9.45
C GLN A 23 -6.10 -4.45 -8.32
N ALA A 24 -6.02 -3.97 -7.09
CA ALA A 24 -5.64 -4.81 -5.96
C ALA A 24 -6.86 -5.51 -5.35
N HIS A 25 -6.79 -6.84 -5.24
CA HIS A 25 -7.86 -7.69 -4.71
C HIS A 25 -7.53 -8.30 -3.34
N TYR A 26 -6.33 -8.09 -2.84
CA TYR A 26 -5.85 -8.61 -1.56
C TYR A 26 -5.03 -7.56 -0.83
N PHE A 27 -5.25 -7.45 0.48
CA PHE A 27 -4.47 -6.61 1.38
C PHE A 27 -4.15 -7.38 2.65
N ARG A 28 -2.93 -7.21 3.17
CA ARG A 28 -2.50 -7.75 4.46
C ARG A 28 -1.60 -6.75 5.16
N LEU A 29 -1.97 -6.35 6.37
CA LEU A 29 -1.06 -5.68 7.28
C LEU A 29 -0.21 -6.72 8.03
N THR A 30 1.09 -6.48 8.14
CA THR A 30 1.99 -7.24 9.00
C THR A 30 2.79 -6.27 9.84
N SER A 31 2.81 -6.47 11.16
CA SER A 31 3.54 -5.62 12.11
C SER A 31 4.58 -6.47 12.84
N LYS A 32 5.80 -5.95 12.99
CA LYS A 32 6.91 -6.60 13.69
C LYS A 32 7.72 -5.56 14.47
N GLY A 33 7.50 -5.50 15.79
CA GLY A 33 8.08 -4.46 16.63
C GLY A 33 7.54 -3.09 16.22
N ASP A 34 8.43 -2.14 15.94
CA ASP A 34 8.07 -0.78 15.52
C ASP A 34 7.83 -0.65 14.00
N GLU A 35 8.05 -1.72 13.24
CA GLU A 35 7.86 -1.73 11.79
C GLU A 35 6.48 -2.28 11.41
N SER A 36 5.85 -1.66 10.41
CA SER A 36 4.60 -2.11 9.81
C SER A 36 4.73 -2.14 8.29
N GLN A 37 4.16 -3.17 7.67
CA GLN A 37 4.21 -3.40 6.23
C GLN A 37 2.82 -3.74 5.73
N VAL A 38 2.36 -3.07 4.68
CA VAL A 38 1.18 -3.49 3.93
C VAL A 38 1.63 -4.28 2.72
N THR A 39 1.12 -5.51 2.58
CA THR A 39 1.21 -6.31 1.36
C THR A 39 -0.09 -6.15 0.58
N PHE A 40 0.02 -5.97 -0.74
CA PHE A 40 -1.13 -6.04 -1.64
C PHE A 40 -0.79 -6.85 -2.89
N GLU A 41 -1.80 -7.41 -3.54
CA GLU A 41 -1.64 -8.20 -4.76
C GLU A 41 -2.28 -7.50 -5.95
N VAL A 42 -1.54 -7.31 -7.03
CA VAL A 42 -2.02 -6.75 -8.30
C VAL A 42 -1.59 -7.69 -9.42
N GLN A 43 -2.54 -8.14 -10.24
CA GLN A 43 -2.28 -9.04 -11.38
C GLN A 43 -1.55 -10.36 -11.02
N GLY A 44 -1.69 -10.83 -9.78
CA GLY A 44 -1.05 -12.06 -9.29
C GLY A 44 0.33 -11.85 -8.66
N ASP A 45 0.88 -10.64 -8.72
CA ASP A 45 2.14 -10.28 -8.07
C ASP A 45 1.88 -9.59 -6.72
N LYS A 46 2.69 -9.95 -5.72
CA LYS A 46 2.60 -9.38 -4.37
C LYS A 46 3.62 -8.28 -4.18
N PHE A 47 3.13 -7.10 -3.85
CA PHE A 47 3.90 -5.91 -3.56
C PHE A 47 3.80 -5.56 -2.09
N HIS A 48 4.76 -4.80 -1.61
CA HIS A 48 4.78 -4.39 -0.22
C HIS A 48 5.32 -2.99 -0.02
N ILE A 49 4.66 -2.25 0.86
CA ILE A 49 5.08 -0.93 1.29
C ILE A 49 5.37 -0.98 2.77
N MET A 50 6.60 -0.64 3.13
CA MET A 50 7.07 -0.57 4.51
C MET A 50 6.92 0.86 5.04
N ARG A 51 6.39 1.00 6.25
CA ARG A 51 6.15 2.29 6.89
C ARG A 51 7.42 3.11 7.07
N SER A 52 8.55 2.47 7.39
CA SER A 52 9.83 3.18 7.57
C SER A 52 10.50 3.62 6.27
N VAL A 53 10.15 3.01 5.13
CA VAL A 53 10.75 3.34 3.83
C VAL A 53 10.04 4.52 3.18
N ASP A 54 8.70 4.47 3.16
CA ASP A 54 7.88 5.50 2.53
C ASP A 54 6.55 5.65 3.29
N LEU A 55 6.56 6.53 4.29
CA LEU A 55 5.43 6.77 5.16
C LEU A 55 4.21 7.33 4.40
N GLU A 56 4.45 8.16 3.38
CA GLU A 56 3.39 8.78 2.59
C GLU A 56 2.69 7.72 1.73
N ALA A 57 3.45 6.87 1.03
CA ALA A 57 2.90 5.77 0.26
C ALA A 57 2.17 4.76 1.16
N TYR A 58 2.73 4.46 2.34
CA TYR A 58 2.10 3.58 3.33
C TYR A 58 0.72 4.13 3.76
N GLN A 59 0.66 5.40 4.14
CA GLN A 59 -0.58 6.03 4.59
C GLN A 59 -1.62 6.09 3.46
N ALA A 60 -1.19 6.40 2.23
CA ALA A 60 -2.09 6.42 1.07
C ALA A 60 -2.75 5.05 0.83
N VAL A 61 -2.00 3.95 0.97
CA VAL A 61 -2.57 2.60 0.88
C VAL A 61 -3.55 2.32 2.02
N MET A 62 -3.22 2.71 3.25
CA MET A 62 -4.11 2.52 4.41
C MET A 62 -5.42 3.29 4.25
N ASP A 63 -5.35 4.55 3.80
CA ASP A 63 -6.53 5.38 3.55
C ASP A 63 -7.38 4.81 2.41
N TYR A 64 -6.74 4.30 1.36
CA TYR A 64 -7.43 3.59 0.28
C TYR A 64 -8.17 2.36 0.80
N ILE A 65 -7.50 1.49 1.57
CA ILE A 65 -8.13 0.27 2.13
C ILE A 65 -9.33 0.65 2.99
N ARG A 66 -9.20 1.68 3.85
CA ARG A 66 -10.31 2.19 4.64
C ARG A 66 -11.46 2.68 3.76
N SER A 67 -11.16 3.38 2.67
CA SER A 67 -12.17 3.92 1.77
C SER A 67 -12.96 2.85 1.01
N VAL A 68 -12.30 1.75 0.61
CA VAL A 68 -12.93 0.71 -0.23
C VAL A 68 -13.52 -0.45 0.58
N THR A 69 -12.93 -0.77 1.74
CA THR A 69 -13.39 -1.89 2.58
C THR A 69 -14.26 -1.44 3.75
N GLY A 70 -14.16 -0.18 4.17
CA GLY A 70 -14.77 0.31 5.42
C GLY A 70 -14.07 -0.19 6.69
N HIS A 71 -13.01 -1.00 6.57
CA HIS A 71 -12.27 -1.56 7.69
C HIS A 71 -10.97 -0.78 7.94
N THR A 72 -10.62 -0.64 9.22
CA THR A 72 -9.29 -0.20 9.65
C THR A 72 -8.54 -1.41 10.20
N PHE A 73 -7.25 -1.50 9.90
CA PHE A 73 -6.39 -2.42 10.64
C PHE A 73 -6.13 -1.78 12.02
N GLU A 74 -6.68 -2.39 13.07
CA GLU A 74 -6.48 -1.98 14.47
C GLU A 74 -5.06 -2.26 14.97
#